data_AF-A0AAD4M8W7-F1
#
_entry.id   AF-A0AAD4M8W7-F1
#
_cell.length_a   1.000
_cell.length_b   1.000
_cell.length_c   1.000
_cell.angle_alpha   90.00
_cell.angle_beta   90.00
_cell.angle_gamma   90.00
#
_symmetry.space_group_name_H-M   'P 1'
#
loop_
_entity.id
_entity.type
_entity.pdbx_description
1 polymer ?
#
loop_
_entity_poly.entity_id
_entity_poly.type
_entity_poly.pdbx_seq_one_letter_code
_entity_poly.pdbx_strand_id
1 'polypeptide(L)'
;MNNNFLPHGDGKLPTWQLAVAATALFNTIQNFLTLQFTKRLYNNVSPTQPVTPLQARTFGIWTLTASVVRLYAAYNIHNKAIYDMALLTYLFAFAHFSSEVLIFRSARISIPILTPVAVATTSLVWMILQYDFYVKV
;
A
#
# COMPACT_ATOMS: atom_id res chain seq x y z
N MET A 1 -1.52 20.74 23.15
CA MET A 1 -0.67 20.82 21.94
C MET A 1 -1.59 20.72 20.74
N ASN A 2 -1.67 21.77 19.92
CA ASN A 2 -2.55 21.77 18.75
C ASN A 2 -1.98 20.80 17.70
N ASN A 3 -2.68 19.70 17.44
CA ASN A 3 -2.29 18.67 16.46
C ASN A 3 -2.59 19.12 15.02
N ASN A 4 -2.05 20.26 14.58
CA ASN A 4 -2.27 20.86 13.26
C ASN A 4 -1.75 20.03 12.06
N PHE A 5 -1.07 18.90 12.32
CA PHE A 5 -0.49 18.05 11.27
C PHE A 5 -1.35 16.82 10.93
N LEU A 6 -2.31 16.45 11.78
CA LEU A 6 -3.19 15.33 11.50
C LEU A 6 -4.34 15.78 10.60
N PRO A 7 -4.84 14.92 9.70
CA PRO A 7 -6.04 15.21 8.94
C PRO A 7 -7.19 15.60 9.87
N HIS A 8 -7.72 16.81 9.66
CA HIS A 8 -8.92 17.30 10.32
C HIS A 8 -10.07 17.12 9.34
N GLY A 9 -10.81 16.01 9.46
CA GLY A 9 -11.92 15.67 8.57
C GLY A 9 -12.78 14.57 9.17
N ASP A 10 -13.91 14.30 8.53
CA ASP A 10 -14.92 13.37 9.05
C ASP A 10 -14.41 11.90 9.06
N GLY A 11 -14.79 11.16 10.11
CA GLY A 11 -14.43 9.75 10.28
C GLY A 11 -12.92 9.47 10.45
N LYS A 12 -12.52 8.21 10.27
CA LYS A 12 -11.15 7.73 10.59
C LYS A 12 -10.31 7.35 9.38
N LEU A 13 -10.92 7.29 8.19
CA LEU A 13 -10.23 6.92 6.96
C LEU A 13 -9.06 7.87 6.63
N PRO A 14 -9.16 9.21 6.79
CA PRO A 14 -8.04 10.12 6.55
C PRO A 14 -6.79 9.79 7.38
N THR A 15 -6.97 9.56 8.68
CA THR A 15 -5.87 9.20 9.59
C THR A 15 -5.28 7.84 9.23
N TRP A 16 -6.12 6.89 8.81
CA TRP A 16 -5.66 5.59 8.31
C TRP A 16 -4.79 5.75 7.05
N GLN A 17 -5.22 6.57 6.08
CA GLN A 17 -4.44 6.86 4.87
C GLN A 17 -3.06 7.48 5.19
N LEU A 18 -2.99 8.34 6.20
CA LEU A 18 -1.71 8.90 6.65
C LEU A 18 -0.80 7.80 7.24
N ALA A 19 -1.33 6.91 8.07
CA ALA A 19 -0.56 5.85 8.72
C ALA A 19 0.03 4.84 7.72
N VAL A 20 -0.77 4.43 6.73
CA VAL A 20 -0.33 3.51 5.67
C VAL A 20 0.63 4.19 4.68
N ALA A 21 0.45 5.48 4.40
CA ALA A 21 1.43 6.26 3.63
C ALA A 21 2.78 6.34 4.36
N ALA A 22 2.79 6.66 5.66
CA ALA A 22 4.03 6.68 6.45
C ALA A 22 4.74 5.32 6.45
N THR A 23 3.98 4.23 6.60
CA THR A 23 4.53 2.86 6.55
C THR A 23 5.10 2.52 5.17
N ALA A 24 4.41 2.90 4.09
CA ALA A 24 4.86 2.68 2.72
C ALA A 24 6.11 3.51 2.37
N LEU A 25 6.22 4.73 2.89
CA LEU A 25 7.43 5.56 2.77
C LEU A 25 8.61 4.91 3.49
N PHE A 26 8.41 4.38 4.70
CA PHE A 26 9.45 3.64 5.42
C PHE A 26 9.87 2.36 4.66
N ASN A 27 8.92 1.61 4.10
CA ASN A 27 9.21 0.46 3.25
C ASN A 27 9.96 0.85 1.97
N THR A 28 9.65 2.00 1.37
CA THR A 28 10.37 2.55 0.22
C THR A 28 11.84 2.73 0.56
N ILE A 29 12.15 3.44 1.65
CA ILE A 29 13.53 3.67 2.10
C ILE A 29 14.28 2.34 2.26
N GLN A 30 13.65 1.34 2.89
CA GLN A 30 14.24 0.01 3.01
C GLN A 30 14.55 -0.64 1.66
N ASN A 31 13.64 -0.58 0.69
CA ASN A 31 13.87 -1.18 -0.64
C ASN A 31 15.05 -0.54 -1.40
N PHE A 32 15.38 0.73 -1.12
CA PHE A 32 16.57 1.39 -1.69
C PHE A 32 17.86 1.06 -0.94
N LEU A 33 17.78 0.72 0.35
CA LEU A 33 18.96 0.46 1.19
C LEU A 33 19.27 -1.03 1.37
N THR A 34 18.29 -1.92 1.28
CA THR A 34 18.45 -3.33 1.61
C THR A 34 17.50 -4.25 0.83
N LEU A 35 17.97 -5.47 0.57
CA LEU A 35 17.18 -6.54 -0.07
C LEU A 35 16.40 -7.42 0.92
N GLN A 36 16.67 -7.28 2.22
CA GLN A 36 16.22 -8.25 3.23
C GLN A 36 14.70 -8.40 3.26
N PHE A 37 13.97 -7.29 3.23
CA PHE A 37 12.51 -7.31 3.32
C PHE A 37 11.85 -7.78 2.02
N THR A 38 12.38 -7.37 0.87
CA THR A 38 11.90 -7.81 -0.45
C THR A 38 12.08 -9.32 -0.62
N LYS A 39 13.21 -9.89 -0.15
CA LYS A 39 13.44 -11.35 -0.12
C LYS A 39 12.48 -12.11 0.79
N ARG A 40 12.08 -11.51 1.92
CA ARG A 40 11.05 -12.10 2.81
C ARG A 40 9.68 -12.12 2.15
N LEU A 41 9.38 -11.12 1.32
CA LEU A 41 8.11 -11.02 0.59
C LEU A 41 8.04 -12.04 -0.54
N TYR A 42 9.08 -12.13 -1.38
CA TYR A 42 9.19 -13.08 -2.49
C TYR A 42 10.08 -14.27 -2.11
N ASN A 43 9.61 -15.04 -1.12
CA ASN A 43 10.38 -16.11 -0.48
C ASN A 43 10.31 -17.47 -1.20
N ASN A 44 9.69 -17.54 -2.39
CA ASN A 44 9.52 -18.78 -3.15
C ASN A 44 10.05 -18.68 -4.59
N VAL A 45 10.89 -17.68 -4.86
CA VAL A 45 11.55 -17.54 -6.17
C VAL A 45 12.61 -18.61 -6.38
N SER A 46 12.84 -18.99 -7.64
CA SER A 46 13.89 -19.94 -8.01
C SER A 46 15.28 -19.41 -7.60
N PRO A 47 16.21 -20.25 -7.12
CA PRO A 47 17.60 -19.87 -6.91
C PRO A 47 18.29 -19.30 -8.16
N THR A 48 17.84 -19.71 -9.36
CA THR A 48 18.36 -19.21 -10.63
C THR A 48 17.80 -17.84 -11.03
N GLN A 49 16.72 -17.39 -10.39
CA GLN A 49 16.07 -16.09 -10.61
C GLN A 49 15.74 -15.42 -9.27
N PRO A 50 16.76 -15.07 -8.46
CA PRO A 50 16.53 -14.51 -7.13
C PRO A 50 16.04 -13.07 -7.18
N VAL A 51 15.48 -12.59 -6.06
CA VAL A 51 15.19 -11.16 -5.85
C VAL A 51 16.46 -10.34 -6.04
N THR A 52 16.40 -9.36 -6.95
CA THR A 52 17.55 -8.52 -7.31
C THR A 52 17.46 -7.11 -6.71
N PRO A 53 18.60 -6.39 -6.56
CA PRO A 53 18.60 -4.98 -6.14
C PRO A 53 17.76 -4.08 -7.06
N LEU A 54 17.76 -4.36 -8.37
CA LEU A 54 16.96 -3.60 -9.33
C LEU A 54 15.47 -3.78 -9.07
N GLN A 55 15.01 -5.04 -8.93
CA GLN A 55 13.61 -5.34 -8.62
C GLN A 55 13.17 -4.69 -7.30
N ALA A 56 14.01 -4.72 -6.26
CA ALA A 56 13.70 -4.07 -4.98
C ALA A 56 13.50 -2.55 -5.15
N ARG A 57 14.39 -1.85 -5.86
CA ARG A 57 14.21 -0.40 -6.13
C ARG A 57 12.99 -0.11 -6.99
N THR A 58 12.68 -0.94 -7.98
CA THR A 58 11.45 -0.82 -8.80
C THR A 58 10.19 -1.01 -7.95
N PHE A 59 10.19 -2.00 -7.06
CA PHE A 59 9.10 -2.19 -6.10
C PHE A 59 9.02 -1.01 -5.11
N GLY A 60 10.16 -0.47 -4.70
CA GLY A 60 10.27 0.73 -3.87
C GLY A 60 9.61 1.95 -4.49
N ILE A 61 9.92 2.29 -5.75
CA ILE A 61 9.31 3.47 -6.39
C ILE A 61 7.81 3.27 -6.63
N TRP A 62 7.36 2.06 -6.98
CA TRP A 62 5.93 1.76 -7.08
C TRP A 62 5.21 1.96 -5.73
N THR A 63 5.84 1.51 -4.65
CA THR A 63 5.33 1.70 -3.28
C THR A 63 5.31 3.18 -2.88
N LEU A 64 6.31 3.96 -3.30
CA LEU A 64 6.36 5.40 -3.08
C LEU A 64 5.23 6.12 -3.83
N THR A 65 4.97 5.74 -5.09
CA THR A 65 3.86 6.29 -5.87
C THR A 65 2.53 6.07 -5.15
N ALA A 66 2.27 4.84 -4.69
CA ALA A 66 1.07 4.55 -3.89
C ALA A 66 1.04 5.35 -2.58
N SER A 67 2.18 5.48 -1.90
CA SER A 67 2.31 6.28 -0.68
C SER A 67 1.94 7.75 -0.88
N VAL A 68 2.39 8.36 -1.99
CA VAL A 68 2.08 9.76 -2.31
C VAL A 68 0.58 9.92 -2.53
N VAL A 69 -0.03 9.07 -3.35
CA VAL A 69 -1.49 9.13 -3.59
C VAL A 69 -2.28 9.02 -2.28
N ARG A 70 -1.90 8.07 -1.41
CA ARG A 70 -2.55 7.88 -0.10
C ARG A 70 -2.33 9.05 0.84
N LEU A 71 -1.14 9.66 0.83
CA LEU A 71 -0.87 10.89 1.59
C LEU A 71 -1.77 12.04 1.12
N TYR A 72 -1.91 12.24 -0.18
CA TYR A 72 -2.84 13.25 -0.72
C TYR A 72 -4.29 12.95 -0.33
N ALA A 73 -4.71 11.68 -0.40
CA ALA A 73 -6.03 11.25 0.05
C ALA A 73 -6.26 11.49 1.54
N ALA A 74 -5.22 11.37 2.37
CA ALA A 74 -5.32 11.68 3.80
C ALA A 74 -5.76 13.12 4.06
N TYR A 75 -5.39 14.08 3.21
CA TYR A 75 -5.77 15.49 3.39
C TYR A 75 -6.89 15.96 2.45
N ASN A 76 -7.28 15.15 1.47
CA ASN A 76 -8.26 15.50 0.43
C ASN A 76 -9.29 14.39 0.19
N ILE A 77 -9.70 13.69 1.25
CA ILE A 77 -10.53 12.48 1.15
C ILE A 77 -11.89 12.72 0.47
N HIS A 78 -12.39 13.96 0.48
CA HIS A 78 -13.67 14.30 -0.15
C HIS A 78 -13.55 14.59 -1.65
N ASN A 79 -12.34 14.71 -2.18
CA ASN A 79 -12.12 14.87 -3.62
C ASN A 79 -12.26 13.50 -4.30
N LYS A 80 -13.29 13.34 -5.14
CA LYS A 80 -13.59 12.10 -5.86
C LYS A 80 -12.39 11.52 -6.60
N ALA A 81 -11.68 12.34 -7.37
CA ALA A 81 -10.56 11.86 -8.18
C ALA A 81 -9.42 11.33 -7.30
N ILE A 82 -9.11 12.02 -6.20
CA ILE A 82 -8.07 11.59 -5.26
C ILE A 82 -8.49 10.32 -4.52
N TYR A 83 -9.76 10.24 -4.11
CA TYR A 83 -10.33 9.05 -3.48
C TYR A 83 -10.25 7.82 -4.39
N ASP A 84 -10.71 7.97 -5.64
CA ASP A 84 -10.69 6.90 -6.64
C ASP A 84 -9.26 6.45 -6.93
N MET A 85 -8.31 7.38 -7.07
CA MET A 85 -6.90 7.04 -7.23
C MET A 85 -6.38 6.24 -6.04
N ALA A 86 -6.64 6.67 -4.81
CA ALA A 86 -6.21 5.95 -3.61
C ALA A 86 -6.84 4.55 -3.53
N LEU A 87 -8.14 4.42 -3.81
CA LEU A 87 -8.84 3.14 -3.90
C LEU A 87 -8.17 2.21 -4.92
N LEU A 88 -7.85 2.72 -6.11
CA LEU A 88 -7.14 1.95 -7.14
C LEU A 88 -5.75 1.50 -6.70
N THR A 89 -5.01 2.29 -5.92
CA THR A 89 -3.71 1.83 -5.38
C THR A 89 -3.86 0.61 -4.46
N TYR A 90 -4.97 0.50 -3.72
CA TYR A 90 -5.25 -0.69 -2.89
C TYR A 90 -5.69 -1.87 -3.74
N LEU A 91 -6.50 -1.63 -4.77
CA LEU A 91 -6.87 -2.66 -5.73
C LEU A 91 -5.64 -3.27 -6.41
N PHE A 92 -4.70 -2.44 -6.89
CA PHE A 92 -3.47 -2.92 -7.51
C PHE A 92 -2.58 -3.69 -6.53
N ALA A 93 -2.46 -3.23 -5.28
CA ALA A 93 -1.72 -3.96 -4.26
C ALA A 93 -2.36 -5.34 -3.97
N PHE A 94 -3.68 -5.39 -3.81
CA PHE A 94 -4.41 -6.64 -3.61
C PHE A 94 -4.21 -7.60 -4.79
N ALA A 95 -4.39 -7.11 -6.02
CA ALA A 95 -4.23 -7.91 -7.23
C ALA A 95 -2.79 -8.44 -7.37
N HIS A 96 -1.79 -7.57 -7.18
CA HIS A 96 -0.38 -7.94 -7.24
C HIS A 96 -0.06 -9.06 -6.24
N PHE A 97 -0.25 -8.83 -4.94
CA PHE A 97 0.12 -9.83 -3.93
C PHE A 97 -0.69 -11.12 -4.02
N SER A 98 -1.96 -11.04 -4.40
CA SER A 98 -2.77 -12.24 -4.64
C SER A 98 -2.22 -13.05 -5.82
N SER A 99 -1.81 -12.39 -6.90
CA SER A 99 -1.22 -13.07 -8.06
C SER A 99 0.14 -13.70 -7.76
N GLU A 100 0.98 -13.06 -6.93
CA GLU A 100 2.28 -13.59 -6.51
C GLU A 100 2.14 -14.88 -5.68
N VAL A 101 1.04 -15.02 -4.91
CA VAL A 101 0.75 -16.24 -4.13
C VAL A 101 0.07 -17.31 -4.98
N LEU A 102 -0.97 -16.95 -5.74
CA LEU A 102 -1.86 -17.91 -6.39
C LEU A 102 -1.40 -18.34 -7.79
N ILE A 103 -0.82 -17.41 -8.56
CA ILE A 103 -0.52 -17.59 -9.99
C ILE A 103 0.99 -17.76 -10.18
N PHE A 104 1.78 -16.73 -9.87
CA PHE A 104 3.23 -16.73 -10.11
C PHE A 104 4.00 -17.57 -9.08
N ARG A 105 3.41 -17.79 -7.91
CA ARG A 105 3.98 -18.62 -6.82
C ARG A 105 5.39 -18.19 -6.43
N SER A 106 5.73 -16.92 -6.60
CA SER A 106 6.97 -16.27 -6.15
C SER A 106 6.98 -16.02 -4.64
N ALA A 107 5.82 -16.12 -3.98
CA ALA A 107 5.66 -15.97 -2.55
C ALA A 107 4.79 -17.09 -1.95
N ARG A 108 5.14 -17.55 -0.74
CA ARG A 108 4.30 -18.45 0.07
C ARG A 108 3.44 -17.64 1.02
N ILE A 109 2.29 -18.22 1.39
CA ILE A 109 1.46 -17.72 2.49
C ILE A 109 2.31 -17.70 3.76
N SER A 110 2.66 -16.49 4.17
CA SER A 110 3.57 -16.21 5.27
C SER A 110 3.29 -14.80 5.79
N ILE A 111 3.68 -14.53 7.04
CA ILE A 111 3.44 -13.22 7.69
C ILE A 111 3.91 -12.04 6.80
N PRO A 112 5.10 -12.06 6.16
CA PRO A 112 5.54 -10.95 5.33
C PRO A 112 4.59 -10.55 4.19
N ILE A 113 3.93 -11.51 3.54
CA ILE A 113 2.98 -11.22 2.45
C ILE A 113 1.55 -11.02 2.93
N LEU A 114 1.17 -11.65 4.06
CA LEU A 114 -0.16 -11.48 4.64
C LEU A 114 -0.38 -10.06 5.14
N THR A 115 0.65 -9.41 5.69
CA THR A 115 0.53 -8.01 6.15
C THR A 115 0.09 -7.03 5.05
N PRO A 116 0.78 -6.93 3.90
CA PRO A 116 0.34 -6.03 2.83
C PRO A 116 -1.00 -6.45 2.20
N VAL A 117 -1.29 -7.75 2.09
CA VAL A 117 -2.61 -8.24 1.63
C VAL A 117 -3.72 -7.80 2.58
N ALA A 118 -3.53 -7.94 3.89
CA ALA A 118 -4.50 -7.54 4.90
C ALA A 118 -4.74 -6.02 4.85
N VAL A 119 -3.68 -5.21 4.84
CA VAL A 119 -3.78 -3.74 4.74
C VAL A 119 -4.48 -3.32 3.44
N ALA A 120 -4.15 -3.94 2.31
CA ALA A 120 -4.79 -3.63 1.03
C ALA A 120 -6.28 -4.00 1.05
N THR A 121 -6.62 -5.18 1.56
CA THR A 121 -8.00 -5.68 1.61
C THR A 121 -8.86 -4.83 2.54
N THR A 122 -8.39 -4.55 3.77
CA THR A 122 -9.16 -3.76 4.73
C THR A 122 -9.36 -2.33 4.24
N SER A 123 -8.33 -1.72 3.64
CA SER A 123 -8.43 -0.38 3.07
C SER A 123 -9.40 -0.34 1.89
N LEU A 124 -9.29 -1.30 0.97
CA LEU A 124 -10.18 -1.40 -0.19
C LEU A 124 -11.64 -1.56 0.22
N VAL A 125 -11.92 -2.51 1.11
CA VAL A 125 -13.28 -2.76 1.62
C VAL A 125 -13.82 -1.53 2.36
N TRP A 126 -13.02 -0.90 3.23
CA TRP A 126 -13.45 0.29 3.95
C TRP A 126 -13.76 1.44 2.98
N MET A 127 -12.92 1.67 1.99
CA MET A 127 -13.16 2.73 0.99
C MET A 127 -14.41 2.46 0.14
N ILE A 128 -14.68 1.20 -0.22
CA ILE A 128 -15.90 0.87 -0.96
C ILE A 128 -17.15 1.08 -0.07
N LEU A 129 -17.13 0.60 1.17
CA LEU A 129 -18.29 0.68 2.07
C LEU A 129 -18.60 2.10 2.58
N GLN A 130 -17.63 3.01 2.52
CA GLN A 130 -17.79 4.40 2.96
C GLN A 130 -17.68 5.38 1.80
N TYR A 131 -17.83 4.91 0.55
CA TYR A 131 -17.67 5.74 -0.63
C TYR A 131 -18.58 6.98 -0.57
N ASP A 132 -19.89 6.78 -0.43
CA ASP A 132 -20.88 7.86 -0.42
C ASP A 132 -20.79 8.76 0.82
N PHE A 133 -20.20 8.26 1.91
CA PHE A 133 -19.94 9.08 3.10
C PHE A 133 -18.85 10.13 2.82
N TYR A 134 -17.80 9.73 2.09
CA TYR A 134 -16.65 10.58 1.81
C TYR A 134 -16.80 11.37 0.51
N VAL A 135 -17.32 10.74 -0.54
CA VAL A 135 -17.48 11.30 -1.88
C VAL A 135 -18.95 11.65 -2.07
N LYS A 136 -19.31 12.90 -1.77
CA LYS A 136 -20.64 13.42 -2.07
C LYS A 136 -20.69 13.80 -3.55
N VAL A 137 -21.60 13.17 -4.29
CA VAL A 137 -21.93 13.51 -5.69
C VAL A 137 -22.69 14.83 -5.72
#